data_AF-A0A7C7PVB3-F1
#
_entry.id   AF-A0A7C7PVB3-F1
#
_cell.length_a   1.000
_cell.length_b   1.000
_cell.length_c   1.000
_cell.angle_alpha   90.00
_cell.angle_beta   90.00
_cell.angle_gamma   90.00
#
_symmetry.space_group_name_H-M   'P 1'
#
loop_
_entity.id
_entity.type
_entity.pdbx_description
1 polymer ?
#
loop_
_entity_poly.entity_id
_entity_poly.type
_entity_poly.pdbx_seq_one_letter_code
_entity_poly.pdbx_strand_id
1 'polypeptide(L)'
;MLIFLTAGESHGKGVFAFLQGIPANLKVDKDFINNELRRRQRGYGRGGRQKIEKDKVEFLAGVREGKTLPGPILMAVWNKDFENWKDIMSPFCKVPNDKRVTRPRPGHADLVGALKYNQKDIRNILERASARETAGRVLGGSICKLFLKEV
;
A
#
# COMPACT_ATOMS: atom_id res chain seq x y z
N MET A 1 -2.95 20.95 -10.08
CA MET A 1 -3.51 20.36 -8.84
C MET A 1 -2.94 18.97 -8.67
N LEU A 2 -2.44 18.63 -7.48
CA LEU A 2 -1.90 17.30 -7.18
C LEU A 2 -3.03 16.36 -6.78
N ILE A 3 -3.10 15.17 -7.40
CA ILE A 3 -4.05 14.11 -7.06
C ILE A 3 -3.26 12.89 -6.59
N PHE A 4 -3.66 12.34 -5.45
CA PHE A 4 -3.03 11.17 -4.85
C PHE A 4 -4.08 10.14 -4.41
N LEU A 5 -3.91 8.90 -4.84
CA LEU A 5 -4.77 7.77 -4.47
C LEU A 5 -3.92 6.57 -4.10
N THR A 6 -4.41 5.76 -3.17
CA THR A 6 -3.80 4.45 -2.83
C THR A 6 -4.77 3.32 -3.08
N ALA A 7 -4.22 2.16 -3.41
CA ALA A 7 -4.99 0.93 -3.55
C ALA A 7 -4.24 -0.24 -2.92
N GLY A 8 -4.94 -1.35 -2.73
CA GLY A 8 -4.38 -2.60 -2.24
C GLY A 8 -4.73 -2.91 -0.79
N GLU A 9 -4.78 -4.22 -0.55
CA GLU A 9 -5.12 -4.86 0.70
C GLU A 9 -3.87 -5.29 1.45
N SER A 10 -4.00 -5.41 2.77
CA SER A 10 -2.94 -5.86 3.65
C SER A 10 -2.35 -7.19 3.20
N HIS A 11 -3.15 -8.19 2.86
CA HIS A 11 -2.66 -9.49 2.39
C HIS A 11 -2.92 -9.73 0.89
N GLY A 12 -3.25 -8.68 0.13
CA GLY A 12 -3.34 -8.76 -1.34
C GLY A 12 -1.96 -8.81 -2.01
N LYS A 13 -1.92 -8.74 -3.35
CA LYS A 13 -0.65 -8.80 -4.12
C LYS A 13 0.35 -7.69 -3.74
N GLY A 14 -0.14 -6.49 -3.46
CA GLY A 14 0.69 -5.35 -3.13
C GLY A 14 -0.13 -4.13 -2.76
N VAL A 15 0.58 -3.08 -2.37
CA VAL A 15 0.03 -1.74 -2.11
C VAL A 15 0.50 -0.82 -3.22
N PHE A 16 -0.43 -0.03 -3.76
CA PHE A 16 -0.19 0.83 -4.91
C PHE A 16 -0.41 2.30 -4.55
N ALA A 17 0.29 3.17 -5.27
CA ALA A 17 0.14 4.62 -5.19
C ALA A 17 0.03 5.19 -6.61
N PHE A 18 -1.05 5.91 -6.85
CA PHE A 18 -1.28 6.69 -8.06
C PHE A 18 -1.09 8.17 -7.72
N LEU A 19 -0.28 8.87 -8.51
CA LEU A 19 0.02 10.27 -8.33
C LEU A 19 -0.07 11.00 -9.67
N GLN A 20 -0.82 12.09 -9.72
CA GLN A 20 -0.98 12.93 -10.91
C GLN A 20 -0.77 14.40 -10.54
N GLY A 21 -0.22 15.17 -11.48
CA GLY A 21 0.03 16.61 -11.29
C GLY A 21 1.42 16.94 -10.77
N ILE A 22 2.34 15.97 -10.78
CA ILE A 22 3.77 16.22 -10.62
C ILE A 22 4.34 16.72 -11.96
N PRO A 23 5.13 17.81 -11.98
CA PRO A 23 5.76 18.28 -13.20
C PRO A 23 6.68 17.23 -13.84
N ALA A 24 6.81 17.27 -15.17
CA ALA A 24 7.80 16.47 -15.88
C ALA A 24 9.22 16.92 -15.51
N ASN A 25 10.21 16.05 -15.78
CA ASN A 25 11.64 16.28 -15.52
C ASN A 25 12.06 16.35 -14.05
N LEU A 26 11.16 16.08 -13.08
CA LEU A 26 11.57 15.90 -11.69
C LEU A 26 12.48 14.68 -11.60
N LYS A 27 13.68 14.84 -11.02
CA LYS A 27 14.61 13.74 -10.79
C LYS A 27 14.05 12.78 -9.74
N VAL A 28 14.02 11.50 -10.08
CA VAL A 28 13.50 10.43 -9.24
C VAL A 28 14.66 9.62 -8.67
N ASP A 29 14.90 9.79 -7.38
CA ASP A 29 15.86 8.98 -6.64
C ASP A 29 15.16 7.75 -6.03
N LYS A 30 15.39 6.59 -6.65
CA LYS A 30 14.82 5.30 -6.21
C LYS A 30 15.33 4.90 -4.81
N ASP A 31 16.57 5.19 -4.47
CA ASP A 31 17.16 4.80 -3.20
C ASP A 31 16.65 5.68 -2.05
N PHE A 32 16.41 6.97 -2.31
CA PHE A 32 15.70 7.85 -1.40
C PHE A 32 14.31 7.30 -1.05
N ILE A 33 13.52 6.90 -2.06
CA ILE A 33 12.16 6.35 -1.85
C ILE A 33 12.23 5.04 -1.05
N ASN A 34 13.15 4.14 -1.40
CA ASN A 34 13.36 2.90 -0.65
C ASN A 34 13.83 3.18 0.80
N ASN A 35 14.57 4.26 1.03
CA ASN A 35 14.94 4.67 2.38
C ASN A 35 13.73 5.15 3.19
N GLU A 36 12.80 5.91 2.59
CA GLU A 36 11.55 6.30 3.24
C GLU A 36 10.69 5.09 3.60
N LEU A 37 10.62 4.09 2.71
CA LEU A 37 9.97 2.80 3.01
C LEU A 37 10.65 2.08 4.18
N ARG A 38 12.00 2.01 4.20
CA ARG A 38 12.73 1.43 5.34
C ARG A 38 12.47 2.19 6.64
N ARG A 39 12.39 3.52 6.62
CA ARG A 39 12.03 4.33 7.80
C ARG A 39 10.66 3.93 8.35
N ARG A 40 9.68 3.68 7.47
CA ARG A 40 8.34 3.18 7.85
C ARG A 40 8.40 1.85 8.62
N GLN A 41 9.34 0.97 8.27
CA GLN A 41 9.48 -0.36 8.88
C GLN A 41 10.23 -0.35 10.23
N ARG A 42 10.89 0.76 10.60
CA ARG A 42 11.65 0.91 11.85
C ARG A 42 10.75 1.25 13.04
N GLY A 43 11.33 1.10 14.24
CA GLY A 43 10.72 1.41 15.54
C GLY A 43 10.78 0.22 16.51
N TYR A 44 11.13 0.48 17.77
CA TYR A 44 11.05 -0.54 18.82
C TYR A 44 9.59 -1.01 18.98
N GLY A 45 9.38 -2.32 19.17
CA GLY A 45 8.03 -2.90 19.26
C GLY A 45 7.32 -3.18 17.93
N ARG A 46 7.98 -2.98 16.77
CA ARG A 46 7.41 -3.36 15.47
C ARG A 46 7.20 -4.88 15.39
N GLY A 47 5.99 -5.29 14.99
CA GLY A 47 5.57 -6.69 14.95
C GLY A 47 6.26 -7.57 13.90
N GLY A 48 6.01 -8.87 13.98
CA GLY A 48 6.68 -9.90 13.18
C GLY A 48 6.59 -9.71 11.66
N ARG A 49 5.52 -9.08 11.16
CA ARG A 49 5.35 -8.82 9.73
C ARG A 49 6.47 -7.95 9.12
N GLN A 50 7.05 -7.02 9.89
CA GLN A 50 8.19 -6.22 9.39
C GLN A 50 9.48 -7.04 9.26
N LYS A 51 9.56 -8.25 9.83
CA LYS A 51 10.67 -9.19 9.60
C LYS A 51 10.55 -9.92 8.25
N ILE A 52 9.32 -10.06 7.74
CA ILE A 52 9.00 -10.76 6.49
C ILE A 52 9.11 -9.78 5.32
N GLU A 53 8.39 -8.66 5.41
CA GLU A 53 8.28 -7.68 4.33
C GLU A 53 9.60 -6.93 4.13
N LYS A 54 10.08 -6.88 2.88
CA LYS A 54 11.22 -6.04 2.49
C LYS A 54 10.74 -5.07 1.42
N ASP A 55 10.06 -4.02 1.87
CA ASP A 55 9.38 -3.07 0.98
C ASP A 55 10.38 -2.39 0.05
N LYS A 56 10.09 -2.44 -1.25
CA LYS A 56 10.81 -1.70 -2.29
C LYS A 56 9.79 -1.13 -3.27
N VAL A 57 10.09 0.05 -3.79
CA VAL A 57 9.29 0.64 -4.86
C VAL A 57 9.56 -0.04 -6.19
N GLU A 58 8.48 -0.33 -6.90
CA GLU A 58 8.47 -0.59 -8.34
C GLU A 58 7.67 0.50 -9.04
N PHE A 59 8.22 1.06 -10.11
CA PHE A 59 7.52 2.00 -10.97
C PHE A 59 6.86 1.25 -12.11
N LEU A 60 5.54 1.38 -12.22
CA LEU A 60 4.74 0.76 -13.27
C LEU A 60 4.40 1.75 -14.40
N ALA A 61 4.43 3.05 -14.11
CA ALA A 61 4.22 4.11 -15.09
C ALA A 61 4.80 5.46 -14.62
N GLY A 62 4.97 6.39 -15.57
CA GLY A 62 5.22 7.81 -15.29
C GLY A 62 6.67 8.21 -15.00
N VAL A 63 7.62 7.27 -15.06
CA VAL A 63 9.06 7.55 -14.88
C VAL A 63 9.86 6.87 -15.99
N ARG A 64 10.79 7.61 -16.60
CA ARG A 64 11.75 7.11 -17.59
C ARG A 64 13.09 7.81 -17.38
N GLU A 65 14.19 7.07 -17.50
CA GLU A 65 15.56 7.60 -17.33
C GLU A 65 15.75 8.37 -16.02
N GLY A 66 15.10 7.89 -14.95
CA GLY A 66 15.17 8.51 -13.63
C GLY A 66 14.48 9.88 -13.53
N LYS A 67 13.58 10.21 -14.45
CA LYS A 67 12.80 11.46 -14.43
C LYS A 67 11.32 11.19 -14.60
N THR A 68 10.49 12.06 -14.01
CA THR A 68 9.04 12.03 -14.22
C THR A 68 8.68 12.42 -15.65
N LEU A 69 7.67 11.73 -16.19
CA LEU A 69 7.01 12.09 -17.44
C LEU A 69 5.80 13.00 -17.16
N PRO A 70 5.21 13.66 -18.18
CA PRO A 70 4.03 14.52 -18.00
C PRO A 70 2.76 13.78 -17.51
N GLY A 71 2.73 12.45 -17.67
CA GLY A 71 1.58 11.62 -17.29
C GLY A 71 1.56 11.24 -15.80
N PRO A 72 0.56 10.45 -15.38
CA PRO A 72 0.49 9.94 -14.02
C PRO A 72 1.63 8.98 -13.69
N ILE A 73 1.99 8.96 -12.40
CA ILE A 73 2.97 8.03 -11.84
C ILE A 73 2.19 6.93 -11.11
N LEU A 74 2.46 5.68 -11.49
CA LEU A 74 1.94 4.50 -10.80
C LEU A 74 3.10 3.75 -10.16
N MET A 75 3.02 3.54 -8.85
CA MET A 75 4.02 2.83 -8.06
C MET A 75 3.40 1.66 -7.31
N ALA A 76 4.20 0.63 -7.07
CA ALA A 76 3.82 -0.55 -6.31
C ALA A 76 4.85 -0.88 -5.22
N VAL A 77 4.37 -1.45 -4.12
CA VAL A 77 5.13 -2.21 -3.13
C VAL A 77 4.47 -3.58 -3.03
N TRP A 78 5.17 -4.62 -3.47
CA TRP A 78 4.64 -6.00 -3.43
C TRP A 78 4.66 -6.57 -2.01
N ASN A 79 3.60 -7.30 -1.66
CA ASN A 79 3.50 -8.00 -0.39
C ASN A 79 4.15 -9.38 -0.54
N LYS A 80 5.21 -9.65 0.21
CA LYS A 80 5.83 -10.98 0.21
C LYS A 80 4.94 -12.04 0.85
N ASP A 81 4.16 -11.64 1.84
CA ASP A 81 3.27 -12.54 2.55
C ASP A 81 2.11 -13.03 1.65
N PHE A 82 1.85 -12.39 0.50
CA PHE A 82 0.77 -12.78 -0.42
C PHE A 82 0.81 -14.27 -0.79
N GLU A 83 1.99 -14.88 -0.85
CA GLU A 83 2.16 -16.33 -1.10
C GLU A 83 1.33 -17.20 -0.14
N ASN A 84 1.21 -16.80 1.14
CA ASN A 84 0.43 -17.50 2.16
C ASN A 84 -1.08 -17.22 2.08
N TRP A 85 -1.48 -16.24 1.26
CA TRP A 85 -2.85 -15.71 1.21
C TRP A 85 -3.49 -15.87 -0.17
N LYS A 86 -2.82 -16.51 -1.14
CA LYS A 86 -3.28 -16.65 -2.52
C LYS A 86 -4.72 -17.15 -2.62
N ASP A 87 -5.07 -18.17 -1.84
CA ASP A 87 -6.41 -18.78 -1.92
C ASP A 87 -7.47 -17.91 -1.25
N ILE A 88 -7.15 -17.30 -0.10
CA ILE A 88 -8.08 -16.50 0.70
C ILE A 88 -8.32 -15.13 0.05
N MET A 89 -7.29 -14.54 -0.54
CA MET A 89 -7.31 -13.22 -1.17
C MET A 89 -7.43 -13.31 -2.70
N SER A 90 -7.71 -14.49 -3.24
CA SER A 90 -7.95 -14.68 -4.67
C SER A 90 -9.17 -13.86 -5.09
N PRO A 91 -9.07 -13.04 -6.16
CA PRO A 91 -10.20 -12.24 -6.63
C PRO A 91 -11.34 -13.07 -7.22
N PHE A 92 -11.09 -14.34 -7.60
CA PHE A 92 -12.04 -15.17 -8.34
C PHE A 92 -12.37 -16.49 -7.63
N CYS A 93 -11.73 -16.80 -6.50
CA CYS A 93 -12.01 -18.03 -5.77
C CYS A 93 -12.95 -17.78 -4.59
N LYS A 94 -13.77 -18.78 -4.26
CA LYS A 94 -14.64 -18.73 -3.09
C LYS A 94 -13.83 -19.04 -1.83
N VAL A 95 -13.90 -18.14 -0.85
CA VAL A 95 -13.25 -18.33 0.44
C VAL A 95 -14.00 -19.39 1.28
N PRO A 96 -13.31 -20.41 1.82
CA PRO A 96 -13.91 -21.38 2.73
C PRO A 96 -14.54 -20.73 3.97
N ASN A 97 -15.66 -21.27 4.45
CA ASN A 97 -16.42 -20.68 5.57
C ASN A 97 -15.61 -20.64 6.89
N ASP A 98 -14.75 -21.63 7.11
CA ASP A 98 -13.86 -21.75 8.28
C ASP A 98 -12.76 -20.67 8.31
N LYS A 99 -12.48 -20.02 7.18
CA LYS A 99 -11.49 -18.93 7.07
C LYS A 99 -12.07 -17.53 7.30
N ARG A 100 -13.40 -17.42 7.45
CA ARG A 100 -14.08 -16.16 7.71
C ARG A 100 -13.81 -15.66 9.12
N VAL A 101 -13.77 -14.35 9.26
CA VAL A 101 -13.60 -13.69 10.56
C VAL A 101 -14.90 -13.01 10.95
N THR A 102 -15.46 -13.37 12.11
CA THR A 102 -16.77 -12.88 12.57
C THR A 102 -16.73 -12.13 13.89
N ARG A 103 -15.60 -12.14 14.60
CA ARG A 103 -15.43 -11.48 15.89
C ARG A 103 -14.71 -10.14 15.72
N PRO A 104 -15.39 -8.99 15.84
CA PRO A 104 -14.76 -7.68 15.68
C PRO A 104 -13.84 -7.34 16.85
N ARG A 105 -12.71 -6.69 16.56
CA ARG A 105 -11.76 -6.23 17.58
C ARG A 105 -12.15 -4.82 18.06
N PRO A 106 -12.21 -4.57 19.38
CA PRO A 106 -12.37 -3.23 19.91
C PRO A 106 -11.29 -2.27 19.39
N GLY A 107 -11.68 -1.05 19.03
CA GLY A 107 -10.78 -0.03 18.48
C GLY A 107 -10.42 -0.18 16.99
N HIS A 108 -10.86 -1.25 16.32
CA HIS A 108 -10.68 -1.43 14.88
C HIS A 108 -11.94 -1.07 14.08
N ALA A 109 -11.76 -0.89 12.77
CA ALA A 109 -12.85 -0.63 11.83
C ALA A 109 -13.81 -1.81 11.61
N ASP A 110 -13.49 -2.99 12.17
CA ASP A 110 -14.13 -4.28 11.88
C ASP A 110 -15.67 -4.21 11.97
N LEU A 111 -16.23 -3.85 13.14
CA LEU A 111 -17.68 -3.85 13.38
C LEU A 111 -18.40 -2.80 12.53
N VAL A 112 -17.93 -1.55 12.58
CA VAL A 112 -18.58 -0.43 11.88
C VAL A 112 -18.53 -0.62 10.37
N GLY A 113 -17.39 -1.09 9.84
CA GLY A 113 -17.26 -1.40 8.42
C GLY A 113 -18.14 -2.57 8.00
N ALA A 114 -18.23 -3.63 8.82
CA ALA A 114 -19.07 -4.78 8.50
C ALA A 114 -20.54 -4.39 8.41
N LEU A 115 -21.02 -3.58 9.36
CA LEU A 115 -22.37 -3.02 9.33
C LEU A 115 -22.57 -2.09 8.13
N LYS A 116 -21.65 -1.15 7.87
CA LYS A 116 -21.75 -0.17 6.78
C LYS A 116 -21.84 -0.82 5.40
N TYR A 117 -21.06 -1.87 5.16
CA TYR A 117 -20.98 -2.55 3.87
C TYR A 117 -21.79 -3.85 3.80
N ASN A 118 -22.62 -4.11 4.82
CA ASN A 118 -23.43 -5.33 4.96
C ASN A 118 -22.60 -6.62 4.74
N GLN A 119 -21.44 -6.70 5.38
CA GLN A 119 -20.50 -7.81 5.26
C GLN A 119 -20.61 -8.75 6.47
N LYS A 120 -20.67 -10.06 6.23
CA LYS A 120 -20.65 -11.10 7.28
C LYS A 120 -19.25 -11.57 7.63
N ASP A 121 -18.30 -11.38 6.72
CA ASP A 121 -16.87 -11.62 6.96
C ASP A 121 -16.17 -10.27 7.13
N ILE A 122 -15.71 -10.01 8.35
CA ILE A 122 -15.06 -8.74 8.69
C ILE A 122 -13.66 -8.65 8.05
N ARG A 123 -13.12 -9.74 7.48
CA ARG A 123 -11.88 -9.71 6.70
C ARG A 123 -11.93 -8.68 5.58
N ASN A 124 -13.06 -8.57 4.90
CA ASN A 124 -13.26 -7.61 3.82
C ASN A 124 -13.02 -6.16 4.26
N ILE A 125 -13.19 -5.87 5.55
CA ILE A 125 -12.96 -4.55 6.14
C ILE A 125 -11.51 -4.40 6.61
N LEU A 126 -11.03 -5.38 7.39
CA LEU A 126 -9.71 -5.27 8.04
C LEU A 126 -8.56 -5.22 7.04
N GLU A 127 -8.71 -5.87 5.88
CA GLU A 127 -7.67 -5.92 4.85
C GLU A 127 -7.35 -4.52 4.30
N ARG A 128 -8.37 -3.68 4.09
CA ARG A 128 -8.19 -2.30 3.61
C ARG A 128 -7.96 -1.30 4.74
N ALA A 129 -8.60 -1.50 5.90
CA ALA A 129 -8.42 -0.62 7.06
C ALA A 129 -7.04 -0.78 7.74
N SER A 130 -6.31 -1.85 7.42
CA SER A 130 -4.97 -2.10 7.93
C SER A 130 -3.99 -0.98 7.63
N ALA A 131 -3.10 -0.70 8.58
CA ALA A 131 -2.01 0.26 8.42
C ALA A 131 -1.00 -0.15 7.32
N ARG A 132 -1.11 -1.32 6.70
CA ARG A 132 -0.30 -1.70 5.54
C ARG A 132 -0.45 -0.69 4.38
N GLU A 133 -1.63 -0.10 4.22
CA GLU A 133 -1.91 0.95 3.22
C GLU A 133 -0.95 2.14 3.32
N THR A 134 -0.42 2.44 4.51
CA THR A 134 0.53 3.54 4.72
C THR A 134 1.81 3.41 3.89
N ALA A 135 2.15 2.22 3.37
CA ALA A 135 3.21 2.06 2.39
C ALA A 135 2.94 2.88 1.10
N GLY A 136 1.69 2.90 0.62
CA GLY A 136 1.27 3.71 -0.52
C GLY A 136 1.37 5.21 -0.24
N ARG A 137 1.04 5.64 0.98
CA ARG A 137 1.26 7.02 1.44
C ARG A 137 2.73 7.40 1.46
N VAL A 138 3.60 6.51 1.90
CA VAL A 138 5.05 6.73 1.88
C VAL A 138 5.57 6.84 0.44
N LEU A 139 5.06 6.03 -0.49
CA LEU A 139 5.40 6.15 -1.92
C LEU A 139 5.07 7.55 -2.46
N GLY A 140 3.80 7.96 -2.36
CA GLY A 140 3.36 9.29 -2.84
C GLY A 140 4.09 10.43 -2.13
N GLY A 141 4.21 10.35 -0.80
CA GLY A 141 4.91 11.34 0.00
C GLY A 141 6.40 11.44 -0.33
N SER A 142 7.05 10.36 -0.77
CA SER A 142 8.46 10.39 -1.18
C SER A 142 8.66 11.16 -2.48
N ILE A 143 7.74 11.03 -3.45
CA ILE A 143 7.77 11.85 -4.66
C ILE A 143 7.54 13.33 -4.31
N CYS A 144 6.58 13.63 -3.43
CA CYS A 144 6.36 15.01 -2.98
C CYS A 144 7.59 15.59 -2.27
N LYS A 145 8.31 14.79 -1.46
CA LYS A 145 9.57 15.21 -0.83
C LYS A 145 10.68 15.48 -1.84
N LEU A 146 10.77 14.69 -2.90
CA LEU A 146 11.72 14.96 -3.98
C LEU A 146 11.37 16.27 -4.67
N PHE A 147 10.10 16.51 -4.98
CA PHE A 147 9.64 17.77 -5.57
C PHE A 147 9.97 18.99 -4.69
N LEU A 148 9.67 18.91 -3.39
CA LEU A 148 9.95 20.00 -2.44
C LEU A 148 11.44 20.29 -2.21
N LYS A 149 12.36 19.42 -2.64
CA LYS A 149 13.80 19.69 -2.58
C LYS A 149 14.32 20.51 -3.76
N GLU A 150 13.54 20.58 -4.84
CA GLU A 150 13.87 21.31 -6.06
C GLU A 150 13.25 22.72 -6.10
N VAL A 151 12.39 23.03 -5.12
CA VAL A 151 11.75 24.34 -4.91
C VAL A 151 12.49 25.08 -3.82
#